data_AF-A0A3N2D6V6-F1
#
_entry.id   AF-A0A3N2D6V6-F1
#
_cell.length_a   1.000
_cell.length_b   1.000
_cell.length_c   1.000
_cell.angle_alpha   90.00
_cell.angle_beta   90.00
_cell.angle_gamma   90.00
#
_symmetry.space_group_name_H-M   'P 1'
#
loop_
_entity.id
_entity.type
_entity.pdbx_description
1 polymer ?
#
loop_
_entity_poly.entity_id
_entity_poly.type
_entity_poly.pdbx_seq_one_letter_code
_entity_poly.pdbx_strand_id
1 'polypeptide(L)'
;MTVEQEQQQQVDDEGQELPPEKTETDPQGGQEPDPLSELPEWAQKEIKDLRTEAASRRTKLREAQEALSKAKTPEEFEAATSELAAQIADLEDAILRRSVADEHGLPADLADLLPKGADKAQVEAAAKALARYVPSARTPLEPRGGISPGSDAVRFDPAAEVEKIRASGGVF
;
A
#
# COMPACT_ATOMS: atom_id res chain seq x y z
N MET A 1 -13.32 -51.81 61.14
CA MET A 1 -12.20 -50.88 61.36
C MET A 1 -12.08 -50.04 60.10
N THR A 2 -12.82 -48.93 60.01
CA THR A 2 -12.46 -47.56 60.45
C THR A 2 -11.87 -46.80 59.24
N VAL A 3 -12.67 -45.98 58.54
CA VAL A 3 -12.68 -44.48 58.54
C VAL A 3 -11.30 -43.92 58.17
N GLU A 4 -11.07 -43.25 57.04
CA GLU A 4 -11.45 -41.87 56.65
C GLU A 4 -11.56 -41.81 55.09
N GLN A 5 -12.65 -41.41 54.42
CA GLN A 5 -13.32 -40.10 54.34
C GLN A 5 -12.44 -38.90 53.91
N GLU A 6 -12.84 -38.37 52.75
CA GLU A 6 -12.92 -36.94 52.39
C GLU A 6 -11.66 -36.15 52.02
N GLN A 7 -11.53 -35.90 50.70
CA GLN A 7 -11.52 -34.57 50.06
C GLN A 7 -11.26 -34.79 48.56
N GLN A 8 -12.25 -34.99 47.69
CA GLN A 8 -13.16 -33.96 47.15
C GLN A 8 -12.88 -32.55 47.65
N GLN A 9 -12.18 -31.79 46.81
CA GLN A 9 -12.14 -30.34 46.90
C GLN A 9 -12.53 -29.80 45.52
N GLN A 10 -13.84 -29.89 45.25
CA GLN A 10 -14.55 -28.82 44.55
C GLN A 10 -14.51 -27.63 45.50
N VAL A 11 -13.90 -26.55 45.03
CA VAL A 11 -14.21 -25.21 45.52
C VAL A 11 -14.66 -24.46 44.28
N ASP A 12 -15.98 -24.48 44.09
CA ASP A 12 -16.67 -23.38 43.47
C ASP A 12 -16.35 -22.13 44.30
N ASP A 13 -15.53 -21.23 43.75
CA ASP A 13 -15.31 -19.90 44.32
C ASP A 13 -15.55 -18.87 43.21
N GLU A 14 -16.80 -18.45 43.20
CA GLU A 14 -17.29 -17.13 42.84
C GLU A 14 -16.74 -16.50 41.55
N GLY A 15 -17.63 -16.55 40.55
CA GLY A 15 -17.70 -15.54 39.51
C GLY A 15 -17.54 -14.16 40.14
N GLN A 16 -16.38 -13.56 39.89
CA GLN A 16 -16.14 -12.15 40.09
C GLN A 16 -16.95 -11.42 39.01
N GLU A 17 -18.25 -11.25 39.29
CA GLU A 17 -19.09 -10.23 38.67
C GLU A 17 -18.42 -8.89 38.94
N LEU A 18 -17.58 -8.46 37.99
CA LEU A 18 -17.27 -7.06 37.82
C LEU A 18 -18.63 -6.34 37.69
N PRO A 19 -18.94 -5.37 38.57
CA PRO A 19 -20.19 -4.63 38.43
C PRO A 19 -20.24 -4.03 37.03
N PRO A 20 -21.37 -4.11 36.31
CA PRO A 20 -21.53 -3.37 35.08
C PRO A 20 -21.53 -1.89 35.45
N GLU A 21 -20.37 -1.25 35.31
CA GLU A 21 -20.27 0.20 35.30
C GLU A 21 -21.01 0.68 34.07
N LYS A 22 -22.34 0.82 34.24
CA LYS A 22 -23.19 1.62 33.38
C LYS A 22 -22.71 3.06 33.49
N THR A 23 -21.72 3.40 32.69
CA THR A 23 -21.58 4.76 32.19
C THR A 23 -22.69 4.97 31.16
N GLU A 24 -23.91 5.19 31.69
CA GLU A 24 -24.94 5.93 30.98
C GLU A 24 -24.39 7.35 30.76
N THR A 25 -23.74 7.53 29.60
CA THR A 25 -23.49 8.86 29.05
C THR A 25 -24.50 9.03 27.92
N ASP A 26 -25.50 9.86 28.22
CA ASP A 26 -26.50 10.42 27.30
C ASP A 26 -25.84 10.88 25.98
N PRO A 27 -26.52 10.79 24.81
CA PRO A 27 -25.94 11.04 23.50
C PRO A 27 -25.85 12.55 23.26
N GLN A 28 -24.79 13.18 23.73
CA GLN A 28 -24.41 14.48 23.23
C GLN A 28 -23.65 14.30 21.91
N GLY A 29 -24.39 14.47 20.82
CA GLY A 29 -23.86 14.63 19.48
C GLY A 29 -22.87 15.78 19.41
N GLY A 30 -21.60 15.44 19.52
CA GLY A 30 -20.50 16.13 18.86
C GLY A 30 -19.84 15.07 18.00
N GLN A 31 -20.20 15.04 16.72
CA GLN A 31 -19.51 14.20 15.75
C GLN A 31 -18.10 14.77 15.63
N GLU A 32 -17.15 14.24 16.42
CA GLU A 32 -15.74 14.49 16.14
C GLU A 32 -15.54 14.15 14.65
N PRO A 33 -14.94 15.05 13.85
CA PRO A 33 -14.69 14.74 12.45
C PRO A 33 -13.90 13.44 12.42
N ASP A 34 -14.37 12.46 11.65
CA ASP A 34 -13.64 11.21 11.47
C ASP A 34 -12.22 11.61 11.07
N PRO A 35 -11.16 11.22 11.81
CA PRO A 35 -9.79 11.62 11.50
C PRO A 35 -9.36 11.21 10.09
N LEU A 36 -10.11 10.30 9.45
CA LEU A 36 -9.93 9.94 8.05
C LEU A 36 -10.48 11.01 7.10
N SER A 37 -11.55 11.72 7.46
CA SER A 37 -12.20 12.74 6.63
C SER A 37 -11.33 13.98 6.38
N GLU A 38 -10.32 14.21 7.23
CA GLU A 38 -9.34 15.31 7.07
C GLU A 38 -8.20 14.96 6.11
N LEU A 39 -8.06 13.69 5.72
CA LEU A 39 -7.02 13.24 4.79
C LEU A 39 -7.42 13.55 3.33
N PRO A 40 -6.44 13.70 2.41
CA PRO A 40 -6.72 13.75 0.97
C PRO A 40 -7.51 12.52 0.48
N GLU A 41 -8.36 12.67 -0.54
CA GLU A 41 -9.20 11.58 -1.07
C GLU A 41 -8.40 10.33 -1.46
N TRP A 42 -7.19 10.50 -1.99
CA TRP A 42 -6.31 9.37 -2.35
C TRP A 42 -5.89 8.56 -1.11
N ALA A 43 -5.63 9.22 0.01
CA ALA A 43 -5.19 8.58 1.25
C ALA A 43 -6.37 7.88 1.94
N GLN A 44 -7.55 8.49 1.91
CA GLN A 44 -8.78 7.85 2.39
C GLN A 44 -9.08 6.56 1.62
N LYS A 45 -8.95 6.61 0.29
CA LYS A 45 -9.13 5.45 -0.58
C LYS A 45 -8.12 4.36 -0.27
N GLU A 46 -6.83 4.68 -0.20
CA GLU A 46 -5.77 3.70 0.12
C GLU A 46 -6.02 3.02 1.48
N ILE A 47 -6.36 3.78 2.52
CA ILE A 47 -6.68 3.21 3.84
C ILE A 47 -7.89 2.27 3.77
N LYS A 48 -8.92 2.64 3.02
CA LYS A 48 -10.10 1.79 2.82
C LYS A 48 -9.76 0.50 2.07
N ASP A 49 -8.93 0.59 1.04
CA ASP A 49 -8.49 -0.55 0.23
C ASP A 49 -7.66 -1.50 1.09
N LEU A 50 -6.70 -0.99 1.86
CA LEU A 50 -5.89 -1.76 2.83
C LEU A 50 -6.74 -2.42 3.90
N ARG A 51 -7.76 -1.73 4.44
CA ARG A 51 -8.69 -2.30 5.42
C ARG A 51 -9.51 -3.44 4.83
N THR A 52 -9.96 -3.29 3.58
CA THR A 52 -10.71 -4.31 2.85
C THR A 52 -9.84 -5.55 2.58
N GLU A 53 -8.59 -5.33 2.18
CA GLU A 53 -7.62 -6.40 1.98
C GLU A 53 -7.33 -7.15 3.28
N ALA A 54 -7.11 -6.43 4.38
CA ALA A 54 -6.90 -7.02 5.70
C ALA A 54 -8.11 -7.85 6.17
N ALA A 55 -9.33 -7.37 5.93
CA ALA A 55 -10.55 -8.13 6.23
C ALA A 55 -10.64 -9.42 5.40
N SER A 56 -10.40 -9.34 4.09
CA SER A 56 -10.37 -10.50 3.19
C SER A 56 -9.34 -11.54 3.62
N ARG A 57 -8.11 -11.10 3.97
CA ARG A 57 -7.03 -11.98 4.46
C ARG A 57 -7.45 -12.72 5.74
N ARG A 58 -8.13 -12.04 6.67
CA ARG A 58 -8.65 -12.68 7.90
C ARG A 58 -9.71 -13.73 7.59
N THR A 59 -10.61 -13.47 6.63
CA THR A 59 -11.63 -14.44 6.22
C THR A 59 -10.99 -15.67 5.59
N LYS A 60 -10.07 -15.49 4.63
CA LYS A 60 -9.36 -16.61 3.98
C LYS A 60 -8.59 -17.48 5.00
N LEU A 61 -7.96 -16.85 5.99
CA LEU A 61 -7.26 -17.58 7.06
C LEU A 61 -8.24 -18.41 7.90
N ARG A 62 -9.41 -17.87 8.24
CA ARG A 62 -10.45 -18.63 8.96
C ARG A 62 -10.99 -19.78 8.10
N GLU A 63 -11.24 -19.55 6.82
CA GLU A 63 -11.69 -20.60 5.88
C GLU A 63 -10.67 -21.74 5.78
N ALA A 64 -9.38 -21.42 5.67
CA ALA A 64 -8.30 -22.42 5.65
C ALA A 64 -8.21 -23.19 6.98
N GLN A 65 -8.33 -22.50 8.12
CA GLN A 65 -8.38 -23.13 9.44
C GLN A 65 -9.59 -24.07 9.58
N GLU A 66 -10.76 -23.65 9.09
CA GLU A 66 -11.95 -24.48 9.08
C GLU A 66 -11.80 -25.70 8.19
N ALA A 67 -11.22 -25.54 6.99
CA ALA A 67 -10.95 -26.66 6.07
C ALA A 67 -10.04 -27.71 6.71
N LEU A 68 -8.96 -27.28 7.37
CA LEU A 68 -8.06 -28.16 8.13
C LEU A 68 -8.77 -28.84 9.31
N SER A 69 -9.65 -28.13 10.03
CA SER A 69 -10.39 -28.70 11.18
C SER A 69 -11.49 -29.70 10.78
N LYS A 70 -12.04 -29.55 9.57
CA LYS A 70 -13.11 -30.39 9.03
C LYS A 70 -12.59 -31.60 8.25
N ALA A 71 -11.33 -31.56 7.81
CA ALA A 71 -10.66 -32.67 7.14
C ALA A 71 -10.62 -33.89 8.07
N LYS A 72 -11.27 -34.98 7.66
CA LYS A 72 -11.37 -36.23 8.44
C LYS A 72 -10.57 -37.36 7.81
N THR A 73 -10.19 -37.21 6.55
CA THR A 73 -9.38 -38.17 5.82
C THR A 73 -7.97 -37.59 5.57
N PRO A 74 -6.95 -38.45 5.47
CA PRO A 74 -5.60 -38.00 5.12
C PRO A 74 -5.56 -37.28 3.76
N GLU A 75 -6.38 -37.72 2.81
CA GLU A 75 -6.52 -37.13 1.48
C GLU A 75 -7.07 -35.70 1.54
N GLU A 76 -8.08 -35.44 2.39
CA GLU A 76 -8.62 -34.09 2.62
C GLU A 76 -7.60 -33.17 3.31
N PHE A 77 -6.76 -33.72 4.19
CA PHE A 77 -5.70 -32.97 4.86
C PHE A 77 -4.57 -32.61 3.89
N GLU A 78 -4.14 -33.55 3.04
CA GLU A 78 -3.16 -33.30 1.97
C GLU A 78 -3.69 -32.27 0.96
N ALA A 79 -4.97 -32.33 0.59
CA ALA A 79 -5.59 -31.33 -0.27
C ALA A 79 -5.60 -29.94 0.38
N ALA A 80 -6.04 -29.82 1.64
CA ALA A 80 -6.08 -28.54 2.35
C ALA A 80 -4.68 -27.93 2.58
N THR A 81 -3.68 -28.78 2.85
CA THR A 81 -2.29 -28.34 3.00
C THR A 81 -1.66 -27.93 1.68
N SER A 82 -1.93 -28.65 0.58
CA SER A 82 -1.50 -28.26 -0.75
C SER A 82 -2.13 -26.94 -1.21
N GLU A 83 -3.42 -26.73 -0.91
CA GLU A 83 -4.10 -25.48 -1.22
C GLU A 83 -3.49 -24.31 -0.44
N LEU A 84 -3.25 -24.49 0.86
CA LEU A 84 -2.59 -23.48 1.68
C LEU A 84 -1.16 -23.19 1.18
N ALA A 85 -0.41 -24.22 0.79
CA ALA A 85 0.93 -24.06 0.23
C ALA A 85 0.91 -23.27 -1.09
N ALA A 86 -0.07 -23.53 -1.96
CA ALA A 86 -0.25 -22.76 -3.20
C ALA A 86 -0.58 -21.29 -2.89
N GLN A 87 -1.47 -21.03 -1.93
CA GLN A 87 -1.79 -19.66 -1.50
C GLN A 87 -0.57 -18.92 -0.92
N ILE A 88 0.27 -19.62 -0.16
CA ILE A 88 1.53 -19.05 0.37
C ILE A 88 2.47 -18.70 -0.78
N ALA A 89 2.70 -19.63 -1.72
CA ALA A 89 3.57 -19.39 -2.87
C ALA A 89 3.10 -18.21 -3.74
N ASP A 90 1.78 -18.09 -3.97
CA ASP A 90 1.19 -16.96 -4.69
C ASP A 90 1.42 -15.62 -3.97
N LEU A 91 1.31 -15.62 -2.63
CA LEU A 91 1.56 -14.42 -1.81
C LEU A 91 3.04 -14.04 -1.78
N GLU A 92 3.93 -15.02 -1.67
CA GLU A 92 5.38 -14.80 -1.73
C GLU A 92 5.79 -14.20 -3.08
N ASP A 93 5.26 -14.73 -4.19
CA ASP A 93 5.48 -14.18 -5.53
C ASP A 93 4.95 -12.76 -5.65
N ALA A 94 3.74 -12.49 -5.14
CA ALA A 94 3.18 -11.13 -5.14
C ALA A 94 4.02 -10.14 -4.33
N ILE A 95 4.53 -10.54 -3.16
CA ILE A 95 5.41 -9.71 -2.33
C ILE A 95 6.71 -9.43 -3.07
N LEU A 96 7.33 -10.45 -3.67
CA LEU A 96 8.57 -10.30 -4.43
C LEU A 96 8.39 -9.35 -5.62
N ARG A 97 7.30 -9.49 -6.37
CA ARG A 97 6.99 -8.59 -7.50
C ARG A 97 6.77 -7.16 -7.02
N ARG A 98 6.05 -6.96 -5.92
CA ARG A 98 5.83 -5.62 -5.34
C ARG A 98 7.12 -5.01 -4.80
N SER A 99 7.95 -5.76 -4.08
CA SER A 99 9.21 -5.25 -3.54
C SER A 99 10.17 -4.83 -4.65
N VAL A 100 10.29 -5.64 -5.70
CA VAL A 100 11.12 -5.32 -6.88
C VAL A 100 10.53 -4.12 -7.64
N ALA A 101 9.21 -4.00 -7.74
CA ALA A 101 8.57 -2.83 -8.34
C ALA A 101 8.89 -1.54 -7.56
N ASP A 102 8.78 -1.58 -6.24
CA ASP A 102 9.10 -0.44 -5.36
C ASP A 102 10.58 -0.06 -5.46
N GLU A 103 11.50 -1.04 -5.46
CA GLU A 103 12.95 -0.84 -5.63
C GLU A 103 13.30 -0.15 -6.95
N HIS A 104 12.52 -0.38 -8.01
CA HIS A 104 12.71 0.21 -9.34
C HIS A 104 11.83 1.44 -9.60
N GLY A 105 11.06 1.91 -8.61
CA GLY A 105 10.17 3.07 -8.75
C GLY A 105 9.03 2.85 -9.75
N LEU A 106 8.58 1.61 -9.91
CA LEU A 106 7.44 1.27 -10.75
C LEU A 106 6.14 1.57 -9.99
N PRO A 107 5.13 2.19 -10.64
CA PRO A 107 3.78 2.27 -10.10
C PRO A 107 3.20 0.90 -9.77
N ALA A 108 2.34 0.84 -8.75
CA ALA A 108 1.70 -0.41 -8.30
C ALA A 108 1.00 -1.16 -9.44
N ASP A 109 0.35 -0.44 -10.36
CA ASP A 109 -0.33 -1.01 -11.53
C ASP A 109 0.63 -1.79 -12.46
N LEU A 110 1.92 -1.45 -12.48
CA LEU A 110 2.92 -2.14 -13.29
C LEU A 110 3.55 -3.34 -12.56
N ALA A 111 3.43 -3.40 -11.23
CA ALA A 111 3.90 -4.55 -10.45
C ALA A 111 3.15 -5.83 -10.86
N ASP A 112 1.86 -5.71 -11.20
CA ASP A 112 1.04 -6.83 -11.67
C ASP A 112 1.47 -7.39 -13.03
N LEU A 113 2.16 -6.58 -13.84
CA LEU A 113 2.69 -6.98 -15.15
C LEU A 113 4.02 -7.72 -15.07
N LEU A 114 4.66 -7.75 -13.89
CA LEU A 114 5.88 -8.51 -13.68
C LEU A 114 5.62 -10.02 -13.79
N PRO A 115 6.58 -10.79 -14.34
CA PRO A 115 6.40 -12.22 -14.58
C PRO A 115 6.16 -12.97 -13.27
N LYS A 116 5.10 -13.78 -13.23
CA LYS A 116 4.72 -14.62 -12.09
C LYS A 116 5.55 -15.91 -12.06
N GLY A 117 5.91 -16.38 -10.87
CA GLY A 117 6.64 -17.65 -10.68
C GLY A 117 8.05 -17.63 -11.28
N ALA A 118 8.61 -16.44 -11.46
CA ALA A 118 9.93 -16.24 -12.02
C ALA A 118 10.96 -16.04 -10.90
N ASP A 119 12.23 -16.35 -11.17
CA ASP A 119 13.29 -16.11 -10.19
C ASP A 119 13.50 -14.60 -10.00
N LYS A 120 14.02 -14.21 -8.83
CA LYS A 120 14.21 -12.80 -8.45
C LYS A 120 14.95 -12.02 -9.55
N ALA A 121 16.00 -12.61 -10.12
CA ALA A 121 16.78 -11.99 -11.20
C ALA A 121 15.97 -11.71 -12.47
N GLN A 122 15.00 -12.57 -12.80
CA GLN A 122 14.13 -12.40 -13.96
C GLN A 122 13.10 -11.28 -13.72
N VAL A 123 12.55 -11.21 -12.50
CA VAL A 123 11.63 -10.16 -12.10
C VAL A 123 12.34 -8.80 -12.08
N GLU A 124 13.57 -8.73 -11.55
CA GLU A 124 14.40 -7.51 -11.57
C GLU A 124 14.74 -7.08 -13.01
N ALA A 125 15.07 -8.02 -13.90
CA ALA A 125 15.34 -7.71 -15.30
C ALA A 125 14.11 -7.14 -16.01
N ALA A 126 12.93 -7.72 -15.77
CA ALA A 126 11.66 -7.23 -16.30
C ALA A 126 11.32 -5.84 -15.73
N ALA A 127 11.49 -5.65 -14.42
CA ALA A 127 11.25 -4.39 -13.76
C ALA A 127 12.16 -3.29 -14.29
N LYS A 128 13.46 -3.57 -14.48
CA LYS A 128 14.41 -2.65 -15.10
C LYS A 128 14.06 -2.32 -16.55
N ALA A 129 13.48 -3.25 -17.30
CA ALA A 129 13.00 -3.00 -18.65
C ALA A 129 11.78 -2.08 -18.65
N LEU A 130 10.81 -2.32 -17.75
CA LEU A 130 9.61 -1.49 -17.59
C LEU A 130 9.94 -0.09 -17.07
N ALA A 131 10.91 0.04 -16.15
CA ALA A 131 11.31 1.32 -15.56
C ALA A 131 11.78 2.35 -16.60
N ARG A 132 12.26 1.91 -17.77
CA ARG A 132 12.65 2.80 -18.88
C ARG A 132 11.47 3.53 -19.51
N TYR A 133 10.28 2.96 -19.42
CA TYR A 133 9.06 3.51 -20.01
C TYR A 133 8.22 4.28 -18.99
N VAL A 134 8.49 4.08 -17.70
CA VAL A 134 7.89 4.90 -16.66
C VAL A 134 8.46 6.31 -16.79
N PRO A 135 7.62 7.34 -17.02
CA PRO A 135 8.10 8.70 -16.97
C PRO A 135 8.63 8.93 -15.56
N SER A 136 9.95 9.05 -15.41
CA SER A 136 10.55 9.54 -14.16
C SER A 136 9.80 10.80 -13.82
N ALA A 137 9.19 10.89 -12.63
CA ALA A 137 8.42 12.04 -12.19
C ALA A 137 9.23 13.30 -12.54
N ARG A 138 8.87 13.93 -13.66
CA ARG A 138 9.64 15.03 -14.19
C ARG A 138 9.46 16.11 -13.14
N THR A 139 10.56 16.56 -12.54
CA THR A 139 10.61 17.92 -11.98
C THR A 139 9.85 18.79 -12.97
N PRO A 140 8.84 19.58 -12.52
CA PRO A 140 8.02 20.36 -13.42
C PRO A 140 8.97 21.03 -14.41
N LEU A 141 8.85 20.69 -15.70
CA LEU A 141 9.66 21.35 -16.71
C LEU A 141 9.21 22.80 -16.61
N GLU A 142 10.05 23.64 -16.00
CA GLU A 142 9.80 25.06 -16.03
C GLU A 142 9.62 25.43 -17.49
N PRO A 143 8.54 26.16 -17.84
CA PRO A 143 8.30 26.55 -19.22
C PRO A 143 9.47 27.41 -19.69
N ARG A 144 10.47 26.80 -20.32
CA ARG A 144 11.64 27.48 -20.92
C ARG A 144 11.29 28.28 -22.19
N GLY A 145 10.00 28.42 -22.47
CA GLY A 145 9.45 29.10 -23.66
C GLY A 145 8.73 30.41 -23.34
N GLY A 146 9.03 31.06 -22.21
CA GLY A 146 8.43 32.34 -21.83
C GLY A 146 9.50 33.34 -21.39
N ILE A 147 9.40 34.57 -21.87
CA ILE A 147 10.12 35.70 -21.29
C ILE A 147 9.53 35.87 -19.89
N SER A 148 10.25 35.44 -18.85
CA SER A 148 9.83 35.68 -17.48
C SER A 148 9.68 37.19 -17.29
N PRO A 149 8.52 37.72 -16.85
CA PRO A 149 8.28 39.17 -16.76
C PRO A 149 9.11 39.91 -15.69
N GLY A 150 10.22 39.32 -15.24
CA GLY A 150 11.14 39.89 -14.25
C GLY A 150 12.62 39.56 -14.46
N SER A 151 13.00 38.84 -15.54
CA SER A 151 14.40 38.85 -15.96
C SER A 151 14.60 40.07 -16.83
N ASP A 152 15.66 40.86 -16.60
CA ASP A 152 16.08 41.97 -17.45
C ASP A 152 16.24 41.48 -18.90
N ALA A 153 15.13 41.48 -19.63
CA ALA A 153 15.12 41.30 -21.06
C ALA A 153 15.88 42.51 -21.56
N VAL A 154 17.07 42.27 -22.10
CA VAL A 154 17.78 43.26 -22.92
C VAL A 154 16.76 43.73 -23.94
N ARG A 155 16.18 44.90 -23.69
CA ARG A 155 15.14 45.48 -24.52
C ARG A 155 15.81 45.67 -25.87
N PHE A 156 15.39 44.89 -26.86
CA PHE A 156 15.91 45.02 -28.21
C PHE A 156 15.63 46.45 -28.68
N ASP A 157 16.70 47.26 -28.75
CA ASP A 157 16.64 48.63 -29.22
C ASP A 157 17.02 48.64 -30.71
N PRO A 158 16.03 48.76 -31.61
CA PRO A 158 16.29 48.73 -33.04
C PRO A 158 17.19 49.90 -33.49
N ALA A 159 17.19 51.03 -32.79
CA ALA A 159 18.04 52.18 -33.16
C ALA A 159 19.51 51.90 -32.88
N ALA A 160 19.82 51.33 -31.71
CA ALA A 160 21.18 50.93 -31.35
C ALA A 160 21.73 49.85 -32.30
N GLU A 161 20.88 48.93 -32.75
CA GLU A 161 21.30 47.87 -33.68
C GLU A 161 21.57 48.41 -35.09
N VAL A 162 20.77 49.37 -35.58
CA VAL A 162 21.04 50.06 -36.85
C VAL A 162 22.33 50.87 -36.80
N GLU A 163 22.64 51.51 -35.67
CA GLU A 163 23.93 52.20 -35.49
C GLU A 163 25.11 51.23 -35.50
N LYS A 164 24.99 50.06 -34.86
CA LYS A 164 26.03 49.02 -34.94
C LYS A 164 26.25 48.52 -36.36
N ILE A 165 25.17 48.26 -37.11
CA ILE A 165 25.25 47.81 -38.51
C ILE A 165 25.91 48.87 -39.39
N ARG A 166 25.57 50.15 -39.17
CA ARG A 166 26.19 51.28 -39.87
C ARG A 166 27.66 51.44 -39.49
N ALA A 167 28.02 51.26 -38.23
CA ALA A 167 29.40 51.33 -37.74
C ALA A 167 30.26 50.15 -38.22
N SER A 168 29.66 48.97 -38.40
CA SER A 168 30.32 47.76 -38.89
C SER A 168 30.38 47.67 -40.42
N GLY A 169 29.97 48.70 -41.15
CA GLY A 169 30.04 48.74 -42.61
C GLY A 169 29.14 47.74 -43.34
N GLY A 170 28.08 47.25 -42.69
CA GLY A 170 27.14 46.31 -43.27
C GLY A 170 26.30 46.96 -44.35
N VAL A 171 26.61 46.66 -45.62
CA VAL A 171 25.75 46.98 -46.77
C VAL A 171 24.61 45.96 -46.79
N PHE A 172 23.37 46.45 -46.74
CA PHE A 172 22.16 45.63 -46.94
C PHE A 172 22.03 45.18 -48.40
#